data_AF-A0A1Q6X5C8-F1
#
_entry.id   AF-A0A1Q6X5C8-F1
#
_cell.length_a   1.000
_cell.length_b   1.000
_cell.length_c   1.000
_cell.angle_alpha   90.00
_cell.angle_beta   90.00
_cell.angle_gamma   90.00
#
_symmetry.space_group_name_H-M   'P 1'
#
loop_
_entity.id
_entity.type
_entity.pdbx_description
1 polymer ?
#
loop_
_entity_poly.entity_id
_entity_poly.type
_entity_poly.pdbx_seq_one_letter_code
_entity_poly.pdbx_strand_id
1 'polypeptide(L)'
;MAGLIMALMGAANIFLGIFYPSPAATELRKFLAASGVIPILLGVSLADDLLSSYFRWDPSGRSLSEEIRRSGIPSQELLVRAMGRGQRYSLSFYLHNEVTDWEAEHPREGYLLSGGKYCGGMIGLDLTCVEIPFNLEKTGFFLYRIERRSAGMLPDGRQPH
;
A
#
# COMPACT_ATOMS: atom_id res chain seq x y z
N MET A 1 9.32 12.87 -7.16
CA MET A 1 8.07 13.62 -6.94
C MET A 1 8.20 14.63 -5.78
N ALA A 2 8.58 14.22 -4.56
CA ALA A 2 8.68 15.14 -3.40
C ALA A 2 9.53 16.39 -3.63
N GLY A 3 10.72 16.23 -4.23
CA GLY A 3 11.61 17.36 -4.53
C GLY A 3 11.03 18.36 -5.54
N LEU A 4 10.19 17.90 -6.48
CA LEU A 4 9.53 18.77 -7.46
C LEU A 4 8.46 19.64 -6.78
N ILE A 5 7.66 19.04 -5.89
CA ILE A 5 6.62 19.75 -5.14
C ILE A 5 7.24 20.80 -4.20
N MET A 6 8.33 20.43 -3.51
CA MET A 6 9.10 21.37 -2.67
C MET A 6 9.70 22.51 -3.50
N ALA A 7 10.21 22.22 -4.71
CA ALA A 7 10.74 23.24 -5.61
C ALA A 7 9.65 24.18 -6.14
N LEU A 8 8.45 23.67 -6.47
CA LEU A 8 7.30 24.46 -6.90
C LEU A 8 6.79 25.38 -5.79
N MET A 9 6.66 24.87 -4.56
CA MET A 9 6.31 25.66 -3.38
C MET A 9 7.37 26.72 -3.06
N GLY A 10 8.66 26.38 -3.20
CA GLY A 10 9.77 27.32 -3.05
C GLY A 10 9.73 28.44 -4.10
N ALA A 11 9.52 28.09 -5.37
CA ALA A 11 9.40 29.06 -6.46
C ALA A 11 8.20 30.00 -6.25
N ALA A 12 7.05 29.47 -5.83
CA ALA A 12 5.87 30.27 -5.51
C ALA A 12 6.15 31.31 -4.41
N ASN A 13 6.82 30.91 -3.34
CA ASN A 13 7.18 31.81 -2.24
C ASN A 13 8.19 32.89 -2.68
N ILE A 14 9.15 32.55 -3.55
CA ILE A 14 10.09 33.52 -4.13
C ILE A 14 9.36 34.52 -5.03
N PHE A 15 8.44 34.06 -5.88
CA PHE A 15 7.61 34.93 -6.71
C PHE A 15 6.74 35.88 -5.87
N LEU A 16 6.07 35.36 -4.85
CA LEU A 16 5.28 36.17 -3.90
C LEU A 16 6.15 37.16 -3.12
N GLY A 17 7.37 36.79 -2.73
CA GLY A 17 8.30 37.66 -2.01
C GLY A 17 8.88 38.79 -2.85
N ILE A 18 9.27 38.52 -4.10
CA ILE A 18 9.86 39.52 -5.01
C ILE A 18 8.78 40.50 -5.53
N PHE A 19 7.60 39.97 -5.83
CA PHE A 19 6.51 40.74 -6.44
C PHE A 19 5.43 41.17 -5.45
N TYR A 20 5.68 41.03 -4.13
CA TYR A 20 4.71 41.37 -3.09
C TYR A 20 4.11 42.76 -3.33
N PRO A 21 2.77 42.88 -3.46
CA PRO A 21 2.15 44.12 -3.89
C PRO A 21 2.28 45.18 -2.80
N SER A 22 3.10 46.18 -3.06
CA SER A 22 3.07 47.46 -2.36
C SER A 22 1.91 48.30 -2.90
N PRO A 23 1.27 49.17 -2.09
CA PRO A 23 0.22 50.08 -2.58
C PRO A 23 0.68 50.99 -3.73
N ALA A 24 1.99 51.19 -3.92
CA ALA A 24 2.59 51.93 -5.04
C ALA A 24 3.00 51.06 -6.25
N ALA A 25 2.63 49.78 -6.29
CA ALA A 25 3.04 48.85 -7.34
C ALA A 25 2.22 48.99 -8.62
N THR A 26 2.89 48.88 -9.77
CA THR A 26 2.27 48.85 -11.10
C THR A 26 1.37 47.62 -11.28
N GLU A 27 0.33 47.74 -12.11
CA GLU A 27 -0.60 46.64 -12.41
C GLU A 27 0.10 45.37 -12.89
N LEU A 28 1.14 45.51 -13.71
CA LEU A 28 1.97 44.38 -14.17
C LEU A 28 2.59 43.58 -13.00
N ARG A 29 3.00 44.27 -11.93
CA ARG A 29 3.62 43.63 -10.76
C ARG A 29 2.59 42.85 -9.94
N LYS A 30 1.35 43.34 -9.88
CA LYS A 30 0.22 42.63 -9.27
C LYS A 30 -0.13 41.36 -10.06
N PHE A 31 -0.13 41.43 -11.40
CA PHE A 31 -0.31 40.25 -12.25
C PHE A 31 0.80 39.21 -12.08
N LEU A 32 2.06 39.65 -11.98
CA LEU A 32 3.19 38.75 -11.72
C LEU A 32 3.11 38.10 -10.34
N ALA A 33 2.68 38.83 -9.31
CA ALA A 33 2.42 38.24 -7.99
C ALA A 33 1.31 37.19 -8.04
N ALA A 34 0.22 37.46 -8.77
CA ALA A 34 -0.87 36.51 -8.96
C ALA A 34 -0.42 35.24 -9.72
N SER A 35 0.57 35.35 -10.61
CA SER A 35 1.12 34.18 -11.32
C SER A 35 1.82 33.17 -10.38
N GLY A 36 2.21 33.58 -9.17
CA GLY A 36 2.73 32.70 -8.12
C GLY A 36 1.74 31.64 -7.63
N VAL A 37 0.44 31.81 -7.91
CA VAL A 37 -0.60 30.82 -7.59
C VAL A 37 -0.50 29.58 -8.50
N ILE A 38 0.00 29.74 -9.74
CA ILE A 38 0.12 28.66 -10.72
C ILE A 38 1.01 27.52 -10.21
N PRO A 39 2.26 27.76 -9.77
CA PRO A 39 3.11 26.70 -9.23
C PRO A 39 2.56 26.08 -7.93
N ILE A 40 1.78 26.84 -7.13
CA ILE A 40 1.10 26.29 -5.93
C ILE A 40 0.04 25.28 -6.35
N LEU A 41 -0.84 25.64 -7.29
CA LEU A 41 -1.89 24.75 -7.78
C LEU A 41 -1.31 23.52 -8.47
N LEU A 42 -0.22 23.69 -9.25
CA LEU A 42 0.49 22.58 -9.86
C LEU A 42 1.09 21.64 -8.79
N GLY A 43 1.70 22.21 -7.75
CA GLY A 43 2.23 21.45 -6.61
C GLY A 43 1.15 20.66 -5.87
N VAL A 44 -0.03 21.25 -5.65
CA VAL A 44 -1.19 20.59 -5.03
C VAL A 44 -1.73 19.47 -5.91
N SER A 45 -1.85 19.67 -7.23
CA SER A 45 -2.34 18.64 -8.15
C SER A 45 -1.41 17.41 -8.23
N LEU A 46 -0.12 17.60 -7.99
CA LEU A 46 0.88 16.53 -7.95
C LEU A 46 1.01 15.91 -6.54
N ALA A 47 0.33 16.48 -5.54
CA ALA A 47 0.46 16.03 -4.16
C ALA A 47 -0.32 14.74 -3.89
N ASP A 48 -1.34 14.40 -4.67
CA ASP A 48 -2.11 13.16 -4.50
C ASP A 48 -1.21 11.90 -4.62
N ASP A 49 -0.28 11.91 -5.58
CA ASP A 49 0.73 10.85 -5.72
C ASP A 49 1.74 10.84 -4.57
N LEU A 50 2.01 12.01 -3.98
CA LEU A 50 2.93 12.12 -2.84
C LEU A 50 2.29 11.62 -1.55
N LEU A 51 1.02 11.99 -1.33
CA LEU A 51 0.21 11.62 -0.19
C LEU A 51 0.00 10.11 -0.16
N SER A 52 -0.31 9.47 -1.29
CA SER A 52 -0.44 8.00 -1.34
C SER A 52 0.87 7.26 -1.05
N SER A 53 2.02 7.84 -1.43
CA SER A 53 3.34 7.27 -1.15
C SER A 53 3.80 7.45 0.31
N TYR A 54 3.44 8.54 0.97
CA TYR A 54 3.85 8.84 2.36
C TYR A 54 2.84 8.38 3.40
N PHE A 55 1.55 8.56 3.11
CA PHE A 55 0.44 8.03 3.90
C PHE A 55 -0.06 6.76 3.22
N ARG A 56 0.65 5.67 3.48
CA ARG A 56 0.16 4.33 3.14
C ARG A 56 -1.16 4.15 3.89
N TRP A 57 -2.26 4.09 3.15
CA TRP A 57 -3.59 3.89 3.71
C TRP A 57 -3.58 2.62 4.58
N ASP A 58 -3.67 2.80 5.89
CA ASP A 58 -3.67 1.71 6.87
C ASP A 58 -5.14 1.36 7.14
N PRO A 59 -5.68 0.25 6.59
CA PRO A 59 -7.06 -0.14 6.90
C PRO A 59 -7.19 -0.42 8.40
N SER A 60 -8.35 -0.06 8.96
CA SER A 60 -8.65 -0.49 10.33
C SER A 60 -8.70 -2.01 10.43
N GLY A 61 -8.28 -2.58 11.56
CA GLY A 61 -8.42 -4.01 11.83
C GLY A 61 -9.88 -4.49 11.72
N ARG A 62 -10.84 -3.59 11.95
CA ARG A 62 -12.28 -3.82 11.73
C ARG A 62 -12.58 -4.10 10.26
N SER A 63 -12.16 -3.20 9.36
CA SER A 63 -12.38 -3.34 7.92
C SER A 63 -11.80 -4.65 7.37
N LEU A 64 -10.58 -5.00 7.82
CA LEU A 64 -9.94 -6.27 7.50
C LEU A 64 -10.74 -7.46 8.03
N SER A 65 -11.14 -7.44 9.31
CA SER A 65 -11.91 -8.55 9.91
C SER A 65 -13.25 -8.79 9.21
N GLU A 66 -13.95 -7.73 8.80
CA GLU A 66 -15.21 -7.83 8.07
C GLU A 66 -15.00 -8.49 6.70
N GLU A 67 -13.91 -8.13 6.00
CA GLU A 67 -13.58 -8.74 4.71
C GLU A 67 -13.17 -10.21 4.87
N ILE A 68 -12.35 -10.54 5.85
CA ILE A 68 -11.93 -11.92 6.16
C ILE A 68 -13.13 -12.81 6.46
N ARG A 69 -14.08 -12.31 7.27
CA ARG A 69 -15.33 -13.03 7.59
C ARG A 69 -16.23 -13.18 6.36
N ARG A 70 -16.32 -12.16 5.50
CA ARG A 70 -17.07 -12.24 4.23
C ARG A 70 -16.48 -13.27 3.27
N SER A 71 -15.16 -13.37 3.20
CA SER A 71 -14.45 -14.35 2.38
C SER A 71 -14.46 -15.76 2.98
N GLY A 72 -15.06 -15.96 4.16
CA GLY A 72 -15.18 -17.27 4.80
C GLY A 72 -13.85 -17.86 5.30
N ILE A 73 -12.87 -17.00 5.57
CA ILE A 73 -11.52 -17.44 5.96
C ILE A 73 -11.51 -17.79 7.47
N PRO A 74 -11.06 -18.99 7.85
CA PRO A 74 -10.91 -19.35 9.25
C PRO A 74 -9.81 -18.52 9.91
N SER A 75 -10.16 -17.81 10.99
CA SER A 75 -9.22 -16.92 11.69
C SER A 75 -8.03 -17.65 12.32
N GLN A 76 -8.17 -18.95 12.61
CA GLN A 76 -7.11 -19.78 13.21
C GLN A 76 -5.99 -20.13 12.23
N GLU A 77 -6.27 -20.11 10.92
CA GLU A 77 -5.31 -20.40 9.86
C GLU A 77 -4.72 -19.13 9.25
N LEU A 78 -5.06 -17.96 9.81
CA LEU A 78 -4.67 -16.66 9.29
C LEU A 78 -3.28 -16.24 9.80
N LEU A 79 -2.39 -15.97 8.86
CA LEU A 79 -1.04 -15.51 9.05
C LEU A 79 -0.89 -14.12 8.42
N VAL A 80 -0.04 -13.27 8.98
CA VAL A 80 0.23 -11.94 8.42
C VAL A 80 1.71 -11.74 8.11
N ARG A 81 2.00 -10.95 7.07
CA ARG A 81 3.36 -10.51 6.76
C ARG A 81 3.37 -9.04 6.40
N ALA A 82 4.40 -8.35 6.89
CA ALA A 82 4.58 -6.91 6.71
C ALA A 82 3.38 -6.09 7.23
N MET A 83 2.71 -6.58 8.28
CA MET A 83 1.64 -5.87 8.98
C MET A 83 2.21 -5.14 10.20
N GLY A 84 1.83 -3.89 10.39
CA GLY A 84 2.26 -3.12 11.57
C GLY A 84 1.72 -3.72 12.87
N ARG A 85 2.49 -3.64 13.96
CA ARG A 85 2.12 -4.21 15.26
C ARG A 85 0.75 -3.73 15.76
N GLY A 86 0.45 -2.44 15.63
CA GLY A 86 -0.84 -1.85 16.03
C GLY A 86 -2.01 -2.37 15.21
N GLN A 87 -1.83 -2.45 13.89
CA GLN A 87 -2.81 -3.00 12.96
C GLN A 87 -3.11 -4.47 13.25
N ARG A 88 -2.06 -5.28 13.50
CA ARG A 88 -2.19 -6.68 13.89
C ARG A 88 -2.96 -6.85 15.20
N TYR A 89 -2.68 -6.04 16.22
CA TYR A 89 -3.46 -6.07 17.47
C TYR A 89 -4.92 -5.71 17.23
N SER A 90 -5.19 -4.68 16.43
CA SER A 90 -6.56 -4.32 16.06
C SER A 90 -7.26 -5.48 15.36
N LEU A 91 -6.59 -6.12 14.41
CA LEU A 91 -7.13 -7.27 13.68
C LEU A 91 -7.41 -8.46 14.61
N SER A 92 -6.46 -8.83 15.46
CA SER A 92 -6.63 -9.91 16.45
C SER A 92 -7.82 -9.66 17.38
N PHE A 93 -8.00 -8.40 17.81
CA PHE A 93 -9.12 -8.00 18.64
C PHE A 93 -10.47 -8.25 17.95
N TYR A 94 -10.62 -7.83 16.68
CA TYR A 94 -11.88 -7.99 15.95
C TYR A 94 -12.13 -9.42 15.44
N LEU A 95 -11.09 -10.20 15.19
CA LEU A 95 -11.22 -11.62 14.86
C LEU A 95 -11.44 -12.50 16.09
N HIS A 96 -11.29 -11.95 17.30
CA HIS A 96 -11.29 -12.71 18.55
C HIS A 96 -10.30 -13.89 18.54
N ASN A 97 -9.21 -13.73 17.79
CA ASN A 97 -8.15 -14.74 17.64
C ASN A 97 -6.81 -14.05 17.50
N GLU A 98 -5.75 -14.61 18.08
CA GLU A 98 -4.41 -14.09 17.89
C GLU A 98 -3.93 -14.37 16.46
N VAL A 99 -3.68 -13.31 15.70
CA VAL A 99 -3.08 -13.39 14.37
C VAL A 99 -1.57 -13.39 14.50
N THR A 100 -0.92 -14.44 14.03
CA THR A 100 0.54 -14.61 14.13
C THR A 100 1.24 -14.15 12.85
N ASP A 101 2.52 -13.78 12.99
CA ASP A 101 3.34 -13.46 11.82
C ASP A 101 3.72 -14.72 11.04
N TRP A 102 3.95 -14.53 9.75
CA TRP A 102 4.60 -15.51 8.90
C TRP A 102 6.09 -15.64 9.24
N GLU A 103 6.51 -16.82 9.68
CA GLU A 103 7.91 -17.20 9.88
C GLU A 103 8.42 -17.99 8.67
N ALA A 104 9.45 -17.50 8.01
CA ALA A 104 10.01 -18.17 6.83
C ALA A 104 10.76 -19.46 7.20
N GLU A 105 11.27 -19.52 8.43
CA GLU A 105 12.01 -20.65 9.02
C GLU A 105 11.09 -21.82 9.37
N HIS A 106 9.82 -21.53 9.68
CA HIS A 106 8.80 -22.53 10.04
C HIS A 106 7.54 -22.32 9.21
N PRO A 107 7.61 -22.54 7.89
CA PRO A 107 6.49 -22.23 7.01
C PRO A 107 5.33 -23.18 7.28
N ARG A 108 4.10 -22.65 7.31
CA ARG A 108 2.87 -23.40 7.62
C ARG A 108 1.84 -23.23 6.50
N GLU A 109 0.95 -24.21 6.39
CA GLU A 109 -0.22 -24.10 5.51
C GLU A 109 -1.26 -23.17 6.15
N GLY A 110 -2.09 -22.53 5.32
CA GLY A 110 -3.13 -21.61 5.77
C GLY A 110 -3.32 -20.42 4.85
N TYR A 111 -3.78 -19.31 5.41
CA TYR A 111 -4.08 -18.08 4.68
C TYR A 111 -3.10 -16.98 5.07
N LEU A 112 -2.40 -16.41 4.10
CA LEU A 112 -1.43 -15.35 4.31
C LEU A 112 -1.96 -14.01 3.82
N LEU A 113 -2.10 -13.05 4.74
CA LEU A 113 -2.27 -11.64 4.42
C LEU A 113 -0.91 -10.95 4.27
N SER A 114 -0.68 -10.32 3.12
CA SER A 114 0.59 -9.67 2.79
C SER A 114 0.36 -8.27 2.25
N GLY A 115 1.17 -7.30 2.71
CA GLY A 115 1.19 -5.95 2.14
C GLY A 115 1.84 -5.85 0.74
N GLY A 116 2.24 -6.98 0.13
CA GLY A 116 2.89 -7.05 -1.18
C GLY A 116 2.40 -8.19 -2.07
N LYS A 117 2.54 -7.99 -3.39
CA LYS A 117 2.02 -8.86 -4.47
C LYS A 117 2.84 -10.15 -4.70
N TYR A 118 4.05 -10.25 -4.15
CA TYR A 118 4.96 -11.34 -4.49
C TYR A 118 5.04 -12.40 -3.40
N CYS A 119 4.20 -13.44 -3.50
CA CYS A 119 4.20 -14.56 -2.54
C CYS A 119 5.24 -15.64 -2.84
N GLY A 120 5.60 -15.88 -4.11
CA GLY A 120 6.49 -16.98 -4.49
C GLY A 120 7.89 -16.92 -3.85
N GLY A 121 8.45 -15.72 -3.63
CA GLY A 121 9.72 -15.57 -2.91
C GLY A 121 9.61 -15.56 -1.40
N MET A 122 8.39 -15.69 -0.86
CA MET A 122 8.10 -15.66 0.57
C MET A 122 7.94 -17.04 1.18
N ILE A 123 7.65 -18.04 0.34
CA ILE A 123 7.36 -19.41 0.73
C ILE A 123 8.48 -20.35 0.24
N GLY A 124 8.69 -21.45 0.95
CA GLY A 124 9.67 -22.48 0.56
C GLY A 124 9.28 -23.22 -0.72
N LEU A 125 10.23 -23.95 -1.32
CA LEU A 125 10.04 -24.68 -2.59
C LEU A 125 8.93 -25.74 -2.53
N ASP A 126 8.66 -26.27 -1.34
CA ASP A 126 7.68 -27.34 -1.11
C ASP A 126 6.24 -26.81 -0.95
N LEU A 127 6.06 -25.50 -1.02
CA LEU A 127 4.76 -24.85 -0.90
C LEU A 127 4.32 -24.24 -2.23
N THR A 128 3.01 -24.08 -2.35
CA THR A 128 2.35 -23.35 -3.43
C THR A 128 1.57 -22.19 -2.82
N CYS A 129 1.61 -21.06 -3.51
CA CYS A 129 0.90 -19.88 -3.10
C CYS A 129 -0.12 -19.51 -4.17
N VAL A 130 -1.40 -19.49 -3.81
CA VAL A 130 -2.50 -19.17 -4.70
C VAL A 130 -3.14 -17.87 -4.22
N GLU A 131 -3.14 -16.84 -5.05
CA GLU A 131 -3.81 -15.58 -4.74
C GLU A 131 -5.32 -15.80 -4.70
N ILE A 132 -5.96 -15.33 -3.63
CA ILE A 132 -7.42 -15.35 -3.47
C ILE A 132 -7.93 -13.92 -3.65
N PRO A 133 -9.05 -13.70 -4.36
CA PRO A 133 -9.68 -12.39 -4.45
C PRO A 133 -9.90 -11.77 -3.06
N PHE A 134 -9.32 -10.60 -2.85
CA PHE A 134 -9.42 -9.82 -1.61
C PHE A 134 -9.47 -8.35 -1.99
N ASN A 135 -10.42 -7.59 -1.44
CA ASN A 135 -10.68 -6.22 -1.88
C ASN A 135 -9.48 -5.31 -1.54
N LEU A 136 -8.58 -5.15 -2.52
CA LEU A 136 -7.32 -4.43 -2.34
C LEU A 136 -7.55 -2.93 -2.14
N GLU A 137 -8.57 -2.34 -2.77
CA GLU A 137 -8.88 -0.91 -2.60
C GLU A 137 -9.33 -0.61 -1.16
N LYS A 138 -10.10 -1.54 -0.56
CA LYS A 138 -10.61 -1.39 0.80
C LYS A 138 -9.59 -1.79 1.87
N THR A 139 -8.79 -2.81 1.59
CA THR A 139 -7.90 -3.42 2.58
C THR A 139 -6.44 -3.07 2.38
N GLY A 140 -5.95 -2.83 1.17
CA GLY A 140 -4.52 -2.63 0.93
C GLY A 140 -3.65 -3.88 1.19
N PHE A 141 -4.27 -5.05 1.39
CA PHE A 141 -3.57 -6.34 1.53
C PHE A 141 -3.90 -7.27 0.36
N PHE A 142 -2.95 -8.12 0.05
CA PHE A 142 -3.13 -9.29 -0.78
C PHE A 142 -3.39 -10.49 0.11
N LEU A 143 -4.26 -11.38 -0.32
CA LEU A 143 -4.56 -12.62 0.36
C LEU A 143 -4.08 -13.80 -0.47
N TYR A 144 -3.42 -14.74 0.19
CA TYR A 144 -2.97 -15.96 -0.44
C TYR A 144 -3.36 -17.20 0.36
N ARG A 145 -3.62 -18.29 -0.35
CA ARG A 145 -3.67 -19.64 0.22
C ARG A 145 -2.31 -20.29 0.07
N ILE A 146 -1.78 -20.80 1.17
CA ILE A 146 -0.53 -21.54 1.22
C ILE A 146 -0.88 -23.01 1.42
N GLU A 147 -0.45 -23.82 0.47
CA GLU A 147 -0.68 -25.27 0.45
C GLU A 147 0.63 -26.00 0.20
N ARG A 148 0.75 -27.24 0.67
CA ARG A 148 1.86 -28.10 0.26
C ARG A 148 1.74 -28.50 -1.20
N ARG A 149 2.86 -28.40 -1.91
CA ARG A 149 2.95 -28.90 -3.28
C ARG A 149 2.77 -30.41 -3.25
N SER A 150 1.65 -30.87 -3.81
CA SER A 150 1.40 -32.31 -3.97
C SER A 150 2.46 -32.91 -4.88
N ALA A 151 3.10 -34.01 -4.45
CA ALA A 151 4.19 -34.69 -5.16
C ALA A 151 3.78 -35.35 -6.51
N GLY A 152 2.61 -35.00 -7.06
CA GLY A 152 2.02 -35.60 -8.25
C GLY A 152 2.24 -34.85 -9.57
N MET A 153 2.90 -33.69 -9.57
CA MET A 153 3.15 -32.92 -10.79
C MET A 153 4.65 -32.81 -11.07
N LEU A 154 5.24 -33.97 -11.41
CA LEU A 154 6.42 -34.00 -12.27
C LEU A 154 6.05 -33.31 -13.59
N PRO A 155 6.86 -32.38 -14.13
CA PRO A 155 6.66 -31.91 -15.49
C PRO A 155 6.77 -33.11 -16.44
N ASP A 156 5.70 -33.41 -17.17
CA ASP A 156 5.71 -34.42 -18.23
C ASP A 156 6.75 -33.98 -19.26
N GLY A 157 7.91 -34.64 -19.21
CA GLY A 157 9.04 -34.45 -20.12
C GLY A 157 8.76 -35.01 -21.51
N ARG A 158 7.61 -34.65 -22.12
CA ARG A 158 7.35 -34.91 -23.53
C ARG A 158 7.82 -33.74 -24.36
N GLN A 159 9.06 -33.84 -24.85
CA GLN A 159 9.47 -33.20 -26.08
C GLN A 159 8.62 -33.75 -27.23
N PRO A 160 7.98 -32.92 -28.08
CA PRO A 160 7.56 -33.36 -29.39
C PRO A 160 8.77 -33.32 -30.34
N HIS A 161 8.92 -34.40 -31.08
CA HIS A 161 9.85 -34.59 -32.19
C HIS A 161 9.65 -33.58 -33.31
#